data_AF-A0A8S8XJF5-F1
#
_entry.id   AF-A0A8S8XJF5-F1
#
_cell.length_a   1.000
_cell.length_b   1.000
_cell.length_c   1.000
_cell.angle_alpha   90.00
_cell.angle_beta   90.00
_cell.angle_gamma   90.00
#
_symmetry.space_group_name_H-M   'P 1'
#
loop_
_entity.id
_entity.type
_entity.pdbx_description
1 polymer ?
#
loop_
_entity_poly.entity_id
_entity_poly.type
_entity_poly.pdbx_seq_one_letter_code
_entity_poly.pdbx_strand_id
1 'polypeptide(L)' 'MEEWVAATQGMIGHSLSINLDSILLRRARPESTAVVLTRVEVDPSDEAFAFPQSLLGQS' A
#
# COMPACT_ATOMS: atom_id res chain seq x y z
N MET A 1 7.94 8.27 -10.26
CA MET A 1 6.56 8.05 -9.78
C MET A 1 6.44 6.81 -8.89
N GLU A 2 7.02 5.66 -9.27
CA GLU A 2 7.02 4.43 -8.44
C GLU A 2 7.55 4.62 -7.01
N GLU A 3 8.55 5.50 -6.85
CA GLU A 3 9.17 5.80 -5.55
C GLU A 3 8.17 6.30 -4.49
N TRP A 4 7.15 7.08 -4.89
CA TRP A 4 6.16 7.63 -3.96
C TRP A 4 5.11 6.59 -3.53
N VAL A 5 4.72 5.68 -4.43
CA VAL A 5 3.76 4.62 -4.10
C VAL A 5 4.43 3.55 -3.23
N ALA A 6 5.66 3.16 -3.56
CA ALA A 6 6.42 2.22 -2.73
C ALA A 6 6.71 2.80 -1.33
N ALA A 7 7.08 4.08 -1.25
CA ALA A 7 7.30 4.76 0.03
C ALA A 7 6.02 4.83 0.87
N THR A 8 4.87 5.14 0.25
CA THR A 8 3.58 5.18 0.96
C THR A 8 3.13 3.79 1.41
N GLN A 9 3.35 2.72 0.63
CA GLN A 9 3.11 1.34 1.06
C GLN A 9 3.94 0.99 2.30
N GLY A 10 5.23 1.36 2.34
CA GLY A 10 6.08 1.16 3.52
C GLY A 10 5.58 1.91 4.75
N MET A 11 5.28 3.20 4.61
CA MET A 11 4.83 4.05 5.73
C MET A 11 3.45 3.64 6.26
N ILE A 12 2.47 3.46 5.38
CA ILE A 12 1.10 3.06 5.77
C ILE A 12 1.11 1.63 6.32
N GLY A 13 1.81 0.71 5.64
CA GLY A 13 1.93 -0.67 6.07
C GLY A 13 2.53 -0.78 7.46
N HIS A 14 3.60 -0.03 7.75
CA HIS A 14 4.23 -0.01 9.07
C HIS A 14 3.29 0.48 10.17
N SER A 15 2.59 1.60 9.95
CA SER A 15 1.63 2.11 10.95
C SER A 15 0.49 1.11 11.18
N LEU A 16 -0.03 0.51 10.11
CA LEU A 16 -1.12 -0.46 10.20
C LEU A 16 -0.69 -1.74 10.92
N SER A 17 0.52 -2.26 10.64
CA SER A 17 1.03 -3.48 11.28
C SER A 17 1.19 -3.31 12.79
N ILE A 18 1.74 -2.18 13.26
CA ILE A 18 1.85 -1.88 14.70
C ILE A 18 0.47 -1.85 15.37
N ASN A 19 -0.51 -1.21 14.73
CA ASN A 19 -1.86 -1.10 15.28
C ASN A 19 -2.54 -2.48 15.37
N LEU A 20 -2.41 -3.30 14.32
CA LEU A 20 -2.96 -4.65 14.28
C LEU A 20 -2.28 -5.57 15.30
N ASP A 21 -0.95 -5.53 15.42
CA ASP A 21 -0.21 -6.27 16.44
C ASP A 21 -0.68 -5.90 17.85
N SER A 22 -0.92 -4.61 18.12
CA SER A 22 -1.46 -4.15 19.40
C SER A 22 -2.85 -4.75 19.69
N ILE A 23 -3.72 -4.86 18.68
CA ILE A 23 -5.05 -5.46 18.81
C ILE A 23 -4.94 -6.97 19.06
N LEU A 24 -4.07 -7.67 18.33
CA LEU A 24 -3.87 -9.11 18.49
C LEU A 24 -3.34 -9.43 19.89
N LEU A 25 -2.37 -8.65 20.37
CA LEU A 25 -1.84 -8.77 21.73
C LEU A 25 -2.93 -8.57 22.80
N ARG A 26 -3.75 -7.52 22.68
CA ARG A 26 -4.86 -7.24 23.61
C ARG A 26 -5.92 -8.35 23.64
N ARG A 27 -6.06 -9.11 22.55
CA ARG A 27 -7.02 -10.20 22.40
C ARG A 27 -6.42 -11.59 22.66
N ALA A 28 -5.15 -11.67 23.10
CA ALA A 28 -4.42 -12.92 23.28
C ALA A 28 -4.45 -13.83 22.04
N ARG A 29 -4.33 -13.21 20.86
CA ARG A 29 -4.38 -13.87 19.56
C ARG A 29 -2.95 -14.21 19.09
N PRO A 30 -2.64 -15.48 18.74
CA PRO A 30 -1.28 -15.90 18.36
C PRO A 30 -0.90 -15.53 16.92
N GLU A 31 -1.79 -14.89 16.17
CA GLU A 31 -1.52 -14.43 14.82
C GLU A 31 -0.47 -13.31 14.77
N SER A 32 0.20 -13.18 13.63
CA SER A 32 1.23 -12.17 13.36
C SER A 32 0.85 -11.31 12.16
N THR A 33 1.28 -10.05 12.15
CA THR A 33 1.11 -9.17 10.98
C THR A 33 2.38 -9.15 10.12
N ALA A 34 2.20 -8.92 8.81
CA ALA A 34 3.29 -8.75 7.86
C ALA A 34 2.91 -7.69 6.82
N VAL A 35 3.90 -6.93 6.37
CA VAL A 35 3.77 -5.93 5.31
C VAL A 35 4.59 -6.41 4.12
N VAL A 36 3.93 -6.54 2.97
CA VAL A 36 4.56 -7.01 1.74
C VAL A 36 4.46 -5.91 0.69
N LEU A 37 5.61 -5.40 0.26
CA LEU A 37 5.67 -4.49 -0.89
C LEU A 37 5.10 -5.20 -2.10
N THR A 38 4.12 -4.56 -2.74
CA THR A 38 3.34 -5.20 -3.80
C THR A 38 3.47 -4.38 -5.07
N ARG A 39 4.01 -5.03 -6.10
CA ARG A 39 4.01 -4.52 -7.48
C ARG A 39 2.82 -5.11 -8.21
N VAL A 40 2.06 -4.26 -8.88
CA VAL A 40 0.93 -4.65 -9.73
C VAL A 40 1.30 -4.30 -11.16
N GLU A 41 1.33 -5.31 -12.03
CA GLU A 41 1.54 -5.08 -13.45
C GLU A 41 0.24 -4.56 -14.09
N VAL A 42 0.39 -3.62 -15.01
CA VAL A 42 -0.71 -3.02 -15.77
C VAL A 42 -0.38 -3.09 -17.26
N ASP A 43 -1.42 -3.07 -18.10
CA ASP A 43 -1.25 -3.08 -19.55
C ASP A 43 -0.61 -1.76 -20.00
N PRO A 44 0.57 -1.77 -20.65
CA PRO A 44 1.22 -0.54 -21.11
C PRO A 44 0.42 0.23 -22.18
N SER A 45 -0.60 -0.39 -22.77
CA SER A 45 -1.51 0.24 -23.75
C SER A 45 -2.83 0.74 -23.15
N ASP A 46 -2.97 0.71 -21.81
CA ASP A 46 -4.18 1.16 -21.13
C ASP A 46 -4.50 2.63 -21.45
N GLU A 47 -5.75 2.89 -21.85
CA GLU A 47 -6.25 4.22 -22.18
C GLU A 47 -6.13 5.21 -21.01
N ALA A 48 -6.08 4.73 -19.76
CA ALA A 48 -5.85 5.54 -18.57
C ALA A 48 -4.49 6.27 -18.58
N PHE A 49 -3.50 5.79 -19.35
CA PHE A 49 -2.25 6.54 -19.57
C PHE A 49 -2.44 7.75 -20.48
N ALA A 50 -3.36 7.67 -21.45
CA ALA A 50 -3.70 8.78 -22.34
C ALA A 50 -4.72 9.74 -21.73
N PHE A 51 -5.64 9.23 -20.89
CA PHE A 51 -6.70 9.99 -20.24
C PHE A 51 -6.68 9.76 -18.73
N PRO A 52 -5.75 10.41 -18.00
CA PRO A 52 -5.64 10.23 -16.56
C PRO A 52 -6.90 10.73 -15.83
N GLN A 53 -7.61 9.82 -15.16
CA GLN A 53 -8.83 10.12 -14.40
C GLN A 53 -8.60 10.28 -12.89
N SER A 54 -7.45 9.82 -12.39
CA SER A 54 -7.11 9.95 -10.97
C SER A 54 -6.90 11.43 -10.63
N LEU A 55 -7.61 11.90 -9.59
CA LEU A 55 -7.46 13.26 -9.05
C LEU A 55 -6.16 13.44 -8.26
N LEU A 56 -5.39 12.36 -8.06
CA LEU A 56 -4.10 12.41 -7.38
C LEU A 56 -3.03 12.90 -8.36
N GLY A 57 -2.75 14.21 -8.29
CA GLY A 57 -1.52 14.86 -8.73
C GLY A 57 -1.02 14.57 -10.15
N GLN A 58 -1.40 15.41 -11.12
CA GLN A 58 -0.56 15.65 -12.29
C GLN A 58 0.58 16.59 -11.86
N SER A 59 1.78 16.05 -11.62
CA SER A 59 3.03 16.82 -11.56
C SER A 59 4.16 16.06 -12.22
#